data_AF-A0A0G9MR08-F1
#
_entry.id   AF-A0A0G9MR08-F1
#
_cell.length_a   1.000
_cell.length_b   1.000
_cell.length_c   1.000
_cell.angle_alpha   90.00
_cell.angle_beta   90.00
_cell.angle_gamma   90.00
#
_symmetry.space_group_name_H-M   'P 1'
#
loop_
_entity.id
_entity.type
_entity.pdbx_description
1 polymer ?
#
loop_
_entity_poly.entity_id
_entity_poly.type
_entity_poly.pdbx_seq_one_letter_code
_entity_poly.pdbx_strand_id
1 'polypeptide(L)'
;MHAKTLSLAAASACLALAACASTPPPPAPVVDHYRPTSEAAQLEEVRAAVERYRDFRAAERDGWEPFGDDEPLMGRHYHNSNAPDYVHGDALDFSRPNNLMYTEIDGEMVLTGVAFVVRLGEGEPVPQGFAGSRDRWHVHDFVAAIDAATEERPIIRWLANRWLDDNYRNNGDMRGRLAMVHAWVTLDNPDGIYADYNRTLPYLKLGLPHSYWHGASEEAARGLNLATEGGCEAQNGTLWIADTSRRQNRTIAAACEEGANMVRGALGEGPQAVNRAGERAWAHFDGVWQTTLTEEQRARVAAMSEHGSDGHGDHEGHGGHEGH
;
A
#
# COMPACT_ATOMS: atom_id res chain seq x y z
N MET A 1 29.37 -12.00 74.99
CA MET A 1 28.96 -11.18 76.15
C MET A 1 27.78 -10.32 75.68
N HIS A 2 26.54 -10.78 75.89
CA HIS A 2 25.58 -10.30 76.93
C HIS A 2 25.34 -8.78 76.86
N ALA A 3 24.12 -8.22 76.78
CA ALA A 3 22.76 -8.66 77.12
C ALA A 3 21.73 -7.84 76.29
N LYS A 4 20.67 -8.43 75.72
CA LYS A 4 19.27 -8.52 76.22
C LYS A 4 18.65 -7.21 76.76
N THR A 5 17.59 -6.73 76.10
CA THR A 5 16.43 -6.13 76.78
C THR A 5 15.13 -6.43 76.01
N LEU A 6 14.15 -6.92 76.78
CA LEU A 6 12.73 -7.22 76.46
C LEU A 6 11.96 -5.93 76.11
N SER A 7 11.03 -5.87 75.15
CA SER A 7 9.70 -6.51 74.98
C SER A 7 8.58 -5.53 75.35
N LEU A 8 7.67 -5.26 74.42
CA LEU A 8 6.25 -5.05 74.73
C LEU A 8 5.40 -5.23 73.47
N ALA A 9 4.56 -6.26 73.52
CA ALA A 9 3.52 -6.58 72.57
C ALA A 9 2.32 -5.63 72.73
N ALA A 10 1.73 -5.21 71.61
CA ALA A 10 0.39 -4.65 71.57
C ALA A 10 -0.46 -5.50 70.63
N ALA A 11 -1.44 -6.20 71.21
CA ALA A 11 -2.44 -6.97 70.50
C ALA A 11 -3.41 -6.03 69.77
N SER A 12 -3.51 -6.14 68.45
CA SER A 12 -4.59 -5.53 67.68
C SER A 12 -5.64 -6.60 67.35
N ALA A 13 -6.85 -6.36 67.84
CA ALA A 13 -8.02 -7.17 67.61
C ALA A 13 -8.47 -7.06 66.15
N CYS A 14 -8.62 -8.20 65.47
CA CYS A 14 -9.28 -8.30 64.17
C CYS A 14 -10.79 -8.16 64.36
N LEU A 15 -11.37 -7.06 63.87
CA LEU A 15 -12.80 -6.98 63.54
C LEU A 15 -12.98 -7.47 62.09
N ALA A 16 -13.47 -8.70 61.94
CA ALA A 16 -13.93 -9.22 60.65
C ALA A 16 -15.32 -8.62 60.36
N LEU A 17 -15.36 -7.55 59.57
CA LEU A 17 -16.59 -7.10 58.92
C LEU A 17 -16.88 -8.04 57.75
N ALA A 18 -17.92 -8.86 57.88
CA ALA A 18 -18.48 -9.62 56.77
C ALA A 18 -19.14 -8.63 55.80
N ALA A 19 -18.37 -8.16 54.82
CA ALA A 19 -18.93 -7.46 53.66
C ALA A 19 -19.67 -8.48 52.80
N CYS A 20 -20.99 -8.32 52.67
CA CYS A 20 -21.75 -9.00 51.62
C CYS A 20 -21.21 -8.53 50.27
N ALA A 21 -20.34 -9.32 49.67
CA ALA A 21 -19.89 -9.14 48.30
C ALA A 21 -21.10 -9.32 47.39
N SER A 22 -21.74 -8.21 47.03
CA SER A 22 -22.71 -8.18 45.94
C SER A 22 -21.90 -8.38 44.67
N THR A 23 -22.01 -9.54 44.04
CA THR A 23 -21.43 -9.76 42.72
C THR A 23 -21.97 -8.65 41.80
N PRO A 24 -21.11 -7.80 41.21
CA PRO A 24 -21.59 -6.83 40.24
C PRO A 24 -22.30 -7.61 39.12
N PRO A 25 -23.43 -7.09 38.60
CA PRO A 25 -24.07 -7.72 37.45
C PRO A 25 -23.04 -7.86 36.32
N PRO A 26 -23.12 -8.94 35.52
CA PRO A 26 -22.26 -9.08 34.35
C PRO A 26 -22.38 -7.80 33.51
N PRO A 27 -21.26 -7.30 32.93
CA PRO A 27 -21.31 -6.15 32.05
C PRO A 27 -22.36 -6.42 30.97
N ALA A 28 -23.20 -5.41 30.70
CA ALA A 28 -24.16 -5.49 29.60
C ALA A 28 -23.40 -5.89 28.32
N PRO A 29 -23.98 -6.73 27.45
CA PRO A 29 -23.35 -7.08 26.19
C PRO A 29 -22.97 -5.78 25.46
N VAL A 30 -21.70 -5.71 25.06
CA VAL A 30 -21.17 -4.60 24.28
C VAL A 30 -22.11 -4.40 23.11
N VAL A 31 -22.70 -3.21 23.05
CA VAL A 31 -23.65 -2.78 22.02
C VAL A 31 -23.04 -3.14 20.68
N ASP A 32 -23.81 -3.85 19.85
CA ASP A 32 -23.50 -4.12 18.45
C ASP A 32 -22.99 -2.82 17.82
N HIS A 33 -21.67 -2.74 17.61
CA HIS A 33 -21.04 -1.54 17.09
C HIS A 33 -21.71 -1.28 15.74
N TYR A 34 -22.36 -0.12 15.60
CA TYR A 34 -22.99 0.27 14.35
C TYR A 34 -22.00 0.03 13.20
N ARG A 35 -22.30 -0.96 12.35
CA ARG A 35 -21.55 -1.24 11.14
C ARG A 35 -22.37 -0.73 9.98
N PRO A 36 -21.93 0.30 9.25
CA PRO A 36 -22.65 0.75 8.07
C PRO A 36 -22.74 -0.41 7.06
N THR A 37 -23.97 -0.71 6.66
CA THR A 37 -24.27 -1.83 5.74
C THR A 37 -24.36 -1.41 4.28
N SER A 38 -24.32 -0.09 4.01
CA SER A 38 -24.29 0.46 2.66
C SER A 38 -22.92 1.04 2.35
N GLU A 39 -22.50 0.91 1.09
CA GLU A 39 -21.22 1.39 0.60
C GLU A 39 -21.01 2.89 0.86
N ALA A 40 -22.06 3.70 0.63
CA ALA A 40 -22.02 5.13 0.84
C ALA A 40 -21.77 5.49 2.32
N ALA A 41 -22.39 4.77 3.25
CA ALA A 41 -22.20 4.99 4.67
C ALA A 41 -20.82 4.50 5.16
N GLN A 42 -20.29 3.42 4.58
CA GLN A 42 -18.93 2.95 4.86
C GLN A 42 -17.89 3.96 4.38
N LEU A 43 -18.03 4.46 3.16
CA LEU A 43 -17.14 5.49 2.62
C LEU A 43 -17.19 6.80 3.43
N GLU A 44 -18.37 7.18 3.92
CA GLU A 44 -18.51 8.35 4.78
C GLU A 44 -17.82 8.17 6.13
N GLU A 45 -17.89 6.97 6.70
CA GLU A 45 -17.15 6.63 7.93
C GLU A 45 -15.64 6.68 7.70
N VAL A 46 -15.14 6.17 6.57
CA VAL A 46 -13.72 6.29 6.20
C VAL A 46 -13.31 7.76 6.09
N ARG A 47 -14.08 8.60 5.39
CA ARG A 47 -13.79 10.04 5.27
C ARG A 47 -13.70 10.71 6.63
N ALA A 48 -14.69 10.47 7.50
CA ALA A 48 -14.71 11.04 8.84
C ALA A 48 -13.51 10.60 9.68
N ALA A 49 -13.10 9.33 9.57
CA ALA A 49 -11.98 8.77 10.32
C ALA A 49 -10.62 9.39 9.94
N VAL A 50 -10.44 9.75 8.66
CA VAL A 50 -9.16 10.28 8.16
C VAL A 50 -9.10 11.79 7.99
N GLU A 51 -10.18 12.51 8.24
CA GLU A 51 -10.24 13.96 8.06
C GLU A 51 -9.12 14.69 8.83
N ARG A 52 -8.81 14.24 10.06
CA ARG A 52 -7.72 14.82 10.87
C ARG A 52 -6.33 14.63 10.24
N TYR A 53 -6.16 13.61 9.41
CA TYR A 53 -4.90 13.29 8.73
C TYR A 53 -4.74 14.05 7.40
N ARG A 54 -5.68 14.93 7.03
CA ARG A 54 -5.38 15.97 6.02
C ARG A 54 -4.22 16.87 6.48
N ASP A 55 -4.04 17.06 7.79
CA ASP A 55 -2.78 17.56 8.36
C ASP A 55 -1.78 16.40 8.46
N PHE A 56 -0.81 16.36 7.55
CA PHE A 56 0.24 15.34 7.57
C PHE A 56 0.99 15.29 8.92
N ARG A 57 1.15 16.42 9.61
CA ARG A 57 1.80 16.44 10.94
C ARG A 57 0.97 15.70 11.99
N ALA A 58 -0.35 15.60 11.82
CA ALA A 58 -1.20 14.79 12.70
C ALA A 58 -0.92 13.29 12.51
N ALA A 59 -0.71 12.85 11.27
CA ALA A 59 -0.32 11.47 10.99
C ALA A 59 1.06 11.16 11.59
N GLU A 60 2.06 12.03 11.41
CA GLU A 60 3.39 11.83 12.02
C GLU A 60 3.32 11.76 13.55
N ARG A 61 2.56 12.66 14.21
CA ARG A 61 2.39 12.65 15.68
C ARG A 61 1.72 11.38 16.19
N ASP A 62 0.81 10.82 15.40
CA ASP A 62 0.09 9.59 15.75
C ASP A 62 0.91 8.33 15.43
N GLY A 63 2.12 8.46 14.89
CA GLY A 63 3.05 7.36 14.65
C GLY A 63 2.84 6.65 13.31
N TRP A 64 2.31 7.35 12.31
CA TRP A 64 2.28 6.84 10.94
C TRP A 64 3.66 6.97 10.30
N GLU A 65 4.17 5.86 9.79
CA GLU A 65 5.51 5.74 9.20
C GLU A 65 5.41 5.29 7.75
N PRO A 66 6.30 5.76 6.85
CA PRO A 66 6.25 5.39 5.45
C PRO A 66 6.52 3.88 5.26
N PHE A 67 5.72 3.25 4.42
CA PHE A 67 5.88 1.89 3.96
C PHE A 67 6.18 1.91 2.47
N GLY A 68 7.40 1.53 2.08
CA GLY A 68 7.83 1.55 0.68
C GLY A 68 8.16 2.94 0.15
N ASP A 69 8.33 3.01 -1.17
CA ASP A 69 8.63 4.25 -1.90
C ASP A 69 7.34 4.97 -2.36
N ASP A 70 7.47 6.06 -3.10
CA ASP A 70 6.33 6.70 -3.78
C ASP A 70 5.98 5.90 -5.03
N GLU A 71 4.95 5.06 -4.91
CA GLU A 71 4.58 4.14 -5.97
C GLU A 71 3.88 4.88 -7.12
N PRO A 72 4.27 4.63 -8.38
CA PRO A 72 3.68 5.29 -9.53
C PRO A 72 2.15 5.22 -9.53
N LEU A 73 1.50 6.38 -9.64
CA LEU A 73 0.05 6.55 -9.66
C LEU A 73 -0.69 6.12 -8.37
N MET A 74 0.00 5.66 -7.33
CA MET A 74 -0.61 5.29 -6.04
C MET A 74 -0.26 6.27 -4.91
N GLY A 75 0.95 6.85 -4.96
CA GLY A 75 1.50 7.65 -3.88
C GLY A 75 2.37 6.81 -2.95
N ARG A 76 2.74 7.39 -1.80
CA ARG A 76 3.45 6.70 -0.73
C ARG A 76 2.47 6.22 0.33
N HIS A 77 2.57 4.95 0.69
CA HIS A 77 1.78 4.36 1.76
C HIS A 77 2.43 4.63 3.11
N TYR A 78 1.60 4.72 4.14
CA TYR A 78 1.99 4.89 5.52
C TYR A 78 1.24 3.88 6.37
N HIS A 79 1.96 3.21 7.26
CA HIS A 79 1.42 2.24 8.20
C HIS A 79 1.58 2.73 9.65
N ASN A 80 0.84 2.14 10.58
CA ASN A 80 0.93 2.48 12.01
C ASN A 80 0.75 1.21 12.85
N SER A 81 1.66 0.97 13.79
CA SER A 81 1.64 -0.22 14.66
C SER A 81 0.43 -0.27 15.62
N ASN A 82 -0.26 0.85 15.84
CA ASN A 82 -1.50 0.93 16.62
C ASN A 82 -2.77 0.79 15.76
N ALA A 83 -2.63 0.76 14.43
CA ALA A 83 -3.75 0.49 13.54
C ALA A 83 -4.11 -1.02 13.58
N PRO A 84 -5.34 -1.41 13.18
CA PRO A 84 -5.73 -2.81 13.14
C PRO A 84 -4.84 -3.62 12.20
N ASP A 85 -4.39 -4.78 12.68
CA ASP A 85 -3.72 -5.80 11.88
C ASP A 85 -4.75 -6.81 11.38
N TYR A 86 -5.44 -6.48 10.28
CA TYR A 86 -6.51 -7.32 9.74
C TYR A 86 -5.96 -8.64 9.17
N VAL A 87 -6.63 -9.73 9.48
CA VAL A 87 -6.38 -11.06 8.91
C VAL A 87 -7.63 -11.62 8.24
N HIS A 88 -7.49 -12.66 7.41
CA HIS A 88 -8.63 -13.33 6.77
C HIS A 88 -9.67 -13.76 7.81
N GLY A 89 -10.94 -13.41 7.55
CA GLY A 89 -12.08 -13.66 8.44
C GLY A 89 -12.47 -12.45 9.29
N ASP A 90 -11.60 -11.45 9.42
CA ASP A 90 -11.95 -10.20 10.08
C ASP A 90 -12.95 -9.39 9.24
N ALA A 91 -13.82 -8.67 9.94
CA ALA A 91 -14.63 -7.62 9.31
C ALA A 91 -13.86 -6.31 9.37
N LEU A 92 -13.80 -5.59 8.25
CA LEU A 92 -13.18 -4.26 8.20
C LEU A 92 -13.92 -3.28 9.11
N ASP A 93 -13.16 -2.56 9.94
CA ASP A 93 -13.64 -1.40 10.69
C ASP A 93 -13.35 -0.15 9.85
N PHE A 94 -14.39 0.37 9.18
CA PHE A 94 -14.24 1.52 8.28
C PHE A 94 -13.84 2.81 9.01
N SER A 95 -13.95 2.85 10.34
CA SER A 95 -13.44 3.95 11.16
C SER A 95 -11.94 3.84 11.45
N ARG A 96 -11.30 2.71 11.07
CA ARG A 96 -9.91 2.38 11.36
C ARG A 96 -9.21 1.77 10.13
N PRO A 97 -8.98 2.54 9.05
CA PRO A 97 -8.07 2.11 8.00
C PRO A 97 -6.67 1.86 8.59
N ASN A 98 -5.95 0.89 8.05
CA ASN A 98 -4.62 0.53 8.54
C ASN A 98 -3.48 1.00 7.63
N ASN A 99 -3.79 1.62 6.49
CA ASN A 99 -2.84 2.34 5.66
C ASN A 99 -3.40 3.70 5.22
N LEU A 100 -2.59 4.75 5.32
CA LEU A 100 -2.84 6.05 4.71
C LEU A 100 -2.03 6.18 3.42
N MET A 101 -2.53 6.93 2.45
CA MET A 101 -1.83 7.19 1.18
C MET A 101 -1.61 8.69 1.01
N TYR A 102 -0.36 9.08 0.80
CA TYR A 102 -0.01 10.48 0.56
C TYR A 102 0.77 10.65 -0.73
N THR A 103 0.73 11.86 -1.27
CA THR A 103 1.63 12.24 -2.35
C THR A 103 2.08 13.68 -2.16
N GLU A 104 3.29 14.00 -2.62
CA GLU A 104 3.79 15.37 -2.56
C GLU A 104 3.25 16.15 -3.76
N ILE A 105 2.51 17.24 -3.50
CA ILE A 105 1.96 18.15 -4.52
C ILE A 105 2.40 19.55 -4.11
N ASP A 106 3.12 20.24 -5.00
CA ASP A 106 3.66 21.59 -4.75
C ASP A 106 4.45 21.71 -3.44
N GLY A 107 5.18 20.64 -3.05
CA GLY A 107 5.99 20.59 -1.83
C GLY A 107 5.18 20.28 -0.55
N GLU A 108 3.88 20.00 -0.66
CA GLU A 108 3.02 19.63 0.45
C GLU A 108 2.60 18.16 0.38
N MET A 109 2.61 17.49 1.53
CA MET A 109 2.10 16.12 1.66
C MET A 109 0.57 16.14 1.68
N VAL A 110 -0.04 15.70 0.57
CA VAL A 110 -1.49 15.65 0.40
C VAL A 110 -1.99 14.22 0.64
N LEU A 111 -2.95 14.06 1.55
CA LEU A 111 -3.66 12.80 1.75
C LEU A 111 -4.52 12.50 0.51
N THR A 112 -4.18 11.44 -0.23
CA THR A 112 -4.86 11.07 -1.49
C THR A 112 -5.95 10.04 -1.28
N GLY A 113 -5.79 9.16 -0.30
CA GLY A 113 -6.73 8.11 0.04
C GLY A 113 -6.27 7.26 1.21
N VAL A 114 -6.87 6.09 1.32
CA VAL A 114 -6.50 5.06 2.30
C VAL A 114 -6.43 3.70 1.62
N ALA A 115 -5.78 2.76 2.28
CA ALA A 115 -5.90 1.35 1.94
C ALA A 115 -6.32 0.53 3.16
N PHE A 116 -7.10 -0.52 2.90
CA PHE A 116 -7.28 -1.62 3.84
C PHE A 116 -6.39 -2.77 3.39
N VAL A 117 -5.46 -3.16 4.26
CA VAL A 117 -4.54 -4.28 4.04
C VAL A 117 -4.92 -5.41 4.96
N VAL A 118 -5.13 -6.59 4.38
CA VAL A 118 -5.49 -7.82 5.08
C VAL A 118 -4.44 -8.87 4.82
N ARG A 119 -3.83 -9.41 5.88
CA ARG A 119 -2.82 -10.46 5.77
C ARG A 119 -3.50 -11.79 5.49
N LEU A 120 -3.07 -12.44 4.42
CA LEU A 120 -3.57 -13.73 3.96
C LEU A 120 -2.53 -14.83 4.16
N GLY A 121 -3.00 -16.01 4.55
CA GLY A 121 -2.27 -17.25 4.49
C GLY A 121 -2.30 -17.86 3.09
N GLU A 122 -1.59 -18.98 2.94
CA GLU A 122 -1.62 -19.77 1.70
C GLU A 122 -3.04 -20.29 1.43
N GLY A 123 -3.53 -20.08 0.20
CA GLY A 123 -4.85 -20.56 -0.25
C GLY A 123 -6.05 -19.80 0.34
N GLU A 124 -5.85 -18.83 1.23
CA GLU A 124 -6.93 -17.97 1.71
C GLU A 124 -7.37 -17.00 0.61
N PRO A 125 -8.69 -16.85 0.38
CA PRO A 125 -9.21 -15.93 -0.63
C PRO A 125 -9.14 -14.48 -0.13
N VAL A 126 -9.20 -13.55 -1.09
CA VAL A 126 -9.40 -12.12 -0.79
C VAL A 126 -10.67 -11.94 0.07
N PRO A 127 -10.63 -11.07 1.09
CA PRO A 127 -11.74 -10.89 2.01
C PRO A 127 -12.91 -10.16 1.33
N GLN A 128 -14.08 -10.19 1.98
CA GLN A 128 -15.15 -9.28 1.61
C GLN A 128 -14.78 -7.87 2.06
N GLY A 129 -14.79 -6.90 1.14
CA GLY A 129 -14.50 -5.51 1.45
C GLY A 129 -15.76 -4.67 1.66
N PHE A 130 -15.88 -3.63 0.86
CA PHE A 130 -17.00 -2.69 0.93
C PHE A 130 -18.30 -3.36 0.48
N ALA A 131 -19.44 -2.85 0.96
CA ALA A 131 -20.74 -3.30 0.52
C ALA A 131 -20.89 -3.08 -0.99
N GLY A 132 -21.33 -4.11 -1.71
CA GLY A 132 -21.38 -4.11 -3.17
C GLY A 132 -20.29 -5.01 -3.75
N SER A 133 -19.84 -4.67 -4.96
CA SER A 133 -18.83 -5.44 -5.71
C SER A 133 -17.89 -4.53 -6.51
N ARG A 134 -17.77 -3.26 -6.09
CA ARG A 134 -16.99 -2.24 -6.80
C ARG A 134 -15.57 -2.13 -6.27
N ASP A 135 -15.30 -2.65 -5.08
CA ASP A 135 -13.96 -2.77 -4.54
C ASP A 135 -13.08 -3.64 -5.44
N ARG A 136 -11.83 -3.22 -5.59
CA ARG A 136 -10.82 -3.94 -6.35
C ARG A 136 -9.73 -4.35 -5.38
N TRP A 137 -9.62 -5.67 -5.19
CA TRP A 137 -8.57 -6.26 -4.38
C TRP A 137 -7.44 -6.70 -5.30
N HIS A 138 -6.22 -6.33 -4.94
CA HIS A 138 -5.00 -6.93 -5.48
C HIS A 138 -4.20 -7.54 -4.31
N VAL A 139 -3.25 -8.42 -4.64
CA VAL A 139 -2.47 -9.15 -3.64
C VAL A 139 -0.99 -8.98 -3.94
N HIS A 140 -0.25 -8.52 -2.94
CA HIS A 140 1.21 -8.55 -2.92
C HIS A 140 1.68 -9.79 -2.18
N ASP A 141 2.41 -10.66 -2.88
CA ASP A 141 3.00 -11.85 -2.26
C ASP A 141 4.49 -11.60 -2.00
N PHE A 142 4.79 -11.11 -0.79
CA PHE A 142 6.17 -10.82 -0.39
C PHE A 142 7.02 -12.08 -0.30
N VAL A 143 6.42 -13.24 -0.02
CA VAL A 143 7.14 -14.50 0.05
C VAL A 143 7.57 -14.91 -1.35
N ALA A 144 6.64 -14.90 -2.31
CA ALA A 144 6.95 -15.16 -3.72
C ALA A 144 7.96 -14.15 -4.27
N ALA A 145 7.78 -12.85 -3.98
CA ALA A 145 8.70 -11.79 -4.41
C ALA A 145 10.13 -12.02 -3.87
N ILE A 146 10.27 -12.34 -2.58
CA ILE A 146 11.58 -12.59 -1.96
C ILE A 146 12.20 -13.89 -2.48
N ASP A 147 11.43 -14.96 -2.63
CA ASP A 147 11.93 -16.21 -3.19
C ASP A 147 12.43 -16.01 -4.62
N ALA A 148 11.67 -15.29 -5.45
CA ALA A 148 12.06 -14.94 -6.82
C ALA A 148 13.30 -14.03 -6.85
N ALA A 149 13.34 -12.97 -6.03
CA ALA A 149 14.46 -12.02 -5.97
C ALA A 149 15.77 -12.62 -5.43
N THR A 150 15.71 -13.79 -4.78
CA THR A 150 16.86 -14.40 -4.10
C THR A 150 17.21 -15.80 -4.61
N GLU A 151 16.51 -16.32 -5.61
CA GLU A 151 16.70 -17.66 -6.17
C GLU A 151 18.18 -17.97 -6.50
N GLU A 152 18.85 -17.04 -7.17
CA GLU A 152 20.26 -17.16 -7.58
C GLU A 152 21.25 -16.54 -6.58
N ARG A 153 20.76 -16.03 -5.45
CA ARG A 153 21.56 -15.26 -4.48
C ARG A 153 21.57 -15.96 -3.11
N PRO A 154 22.26 -17.10 -2.94
CA PRO A 154 22.11 -17.97 -1.77
C PRO A 154 22.40 -17.28 -0.41
N ILE A 155 23.34 -16.32 -0.38
CA ILE A 155 23.67 -15.56 0.83
C ILE A 155 22.55 -14.56 1.17
N ILE A 156 22.00 -13.88 0.16
CA ILE A 156 20.89 -12.93 0.34
C ILE A 156 19.62 -13.70 0.70
N ARG A 157 19.38 -14.84 0.05
CA ARG A 157 18.28 -15.76 0.38
C ARG A 157 18.31 -16.18 1.84
N TRP A 158 19.48 -16.52 2.37
CA TRP A 158 19.62 -16.87 3.78
C TRP A 158 19.25 -15.70 4.72
N LEU A 159 19.72 -14.48 4.42
CA LEU A 159 19.38 -13.29 5.20
C LEU A 159 17.90 -12.91 5.10
N ALA A 160 17.34 -12.96 3.89
CA ALA A 160 15.94 -12.62 3.63
C ALA A 160 14.99 -13.64 4.29
N ASN A 161 15.32 -14.93 4.25
CA ASN A 161 14.55 -15.94 4.97
C ASN A 161 14.60 -15.73 6.48
N ARG A 162 15.77 -15.38 7.04
CA ARG A 162 15.84 -15.05 8.47
C ARG A 162 14.95 -13.86 8.84
N TRP A 163 14.91 -12.82 8.01
CA TRP A 163 14.02 -11.68 8.24
C TRP A 163 12.53 -12.05 8.08
N LEU A 164 12.18 -12.84 7.06
CA LEU A 164 10.83 -13.38 6.89
C LEU A 164 10.42 -14.24 8.08
N ASP A 165 11.35 -15.04 8.60
CA ASP A 165 11.12 -15.84 9.78
C ASP A 165 10.84 -14.94 10.99
N ASP A 166 11.69 -13.95 11.26
CA ASP A 166 11.55 -13.07 12.42
C ASP A 166 10.30 -12.14 12.37
N ASN A 167 9.81 -11.79 11.18
CA ASN A 167 8.71 -10.82 11.02
C ASN A 167 7.35 -11.46 10.63
N TYR A 168 7.36 -12.60 9.94
CA TYR A 168 6.15 -13.23 9.42
C TYR A 168 5.96 -14.66 9.94
N ARG A 169 6.95 -15.55 9.74
CA ARG A 169 6.75 -16.99 9.99
C ARG A 169 6.80 -17.36 11.48
N ASN A 170 7.69 -16.73 12.27
CA ASN A 170 7.85 -17.01 13.70
C ASN A 170 6.84 -16.29 14.61
N ASN A 171 6.09 -15.32 14.08
CA ASN A 171 4.95 -14.71 14.79
C ASN A 171 3.70 -15.60 14.81
N GLY A 172 3.75 -16.76 14.15
CA GLY A 172 2.82 -17.87 14.37
C GLY A 172 1.64 -17.97 13.41
N ASP A 173 1.54 -17.14 12.36
CA ASP A 173 0.42 -17.21 11.41
C ASP A 173 0.79 -17.49 9.94
N MET A 174 2.08 -17.43 9.57
CA MET A 174 2.56 -17.70 8.20
C MET A 174 1.88 -16.84 7.10
N ARG A 175 1.27 -15.70 7.46
CA ARG A 175 0.51 -14.85 6.53
C ARG A 175 1.41 -13.84 5.83
N GLY A 176 2.09 -14.28 4.78
CA GLY A 176 3.03 -13.47 3.98
C GLY A 176 2.44 -12.75 2.76
N ARG A 177 1.15 -12.98 2.48
CA ARG A 177 0.41 -12.32 1.38
C ARG A 177 -0.38 -11.14 1.92
N LEU A 178 -0.35 -10.00 1.24
CA LEU A 178 -1.11 -8.81 1.61
C LEU A 178 -2.19 -8.54 0.56
N ALA A 179 -3.44 -8.81 0.89
CA ALA A 179 -4.56 -8.34 0.08
C ALA A 179 -4.83 -6.87 0.41
N MET A 180 -4.89 -6.03 -0.61
CA MET A 180 -5.07 -4.60 -0.45
C MET A 180 -6.22 -4.11 -1.33
N VAL A 181 -7.04 -3.22 -0.77
CA VAL A 181 -8.01 -2.41 -1.50
C VAL A 181 -7.74 -0.95 -1.22
N HIS A 182 -7.58 -0.14 -2.27
CA HIS A 182 -7.47 1.31 -2.16
C HIS A 182 -8.85 1.97 -2.14
N ALA A 183 -9.01 3.04 -1.38
CA ALA A 183 -10.18 3.89 -1.39
C ALA A 183 -9.76 5.37 -1.50
N TRP A 184 -10.04 5.98 -2.67
CA TRP A 184 -9.74 7.38 -2.99
C TRP A 184 -10.78 8.32 -2.36
N VAL A 185 -10.75 8.43 -1.03
CA VAL A 185 -11.77 9.13 -0.23
C VAL A 185 -11.52 10.63 -0.07
N THR A 186 -10.31 11.11 -0.36
CA THR A 186 -9.92 12.51 -0.18
C THR A 186 -9.54 13.22 -1.47
N LEU A 187 -8.93 12.52 -2.43
CA LEU A 187 -8.63 13.02 -3.77
C LEU A 187 -9.49 12.27 -4.80
N ASP A 188 -10.13 13.00 -5.70
CA ASP A 188 -10.95 12.40 -6.76
C ASP A 188 -10.11 11.51 -7.68
N ASN A 189 -10.70 10.39 -8.09
CA ASN A 189 -10.10 9.48 -9.06
C ASN A 189 -11.08 9.28 -10.25
N PRO A 190 -10.72 9.70 -11.48
CA PRO A 190 -11.59 9.59 -12.64
C PRO A 190 -11.92 8.14 -13.03
N ASP A 191 -11.11 7.17 -12.59
CA ASP A 191 -11.30 5.75 -12.92
C ASP A 191 -12.11 5.02 -11.83
N GLY A 192 -12.48 5.74 -10.76
CA GLY A 192 -13.37 5.28 -9.70
C GLY A 192 -12.72 5.27 -8.32
N ILE A 193 -13.55 5.27 -7.28
CA ILE A 193 -13.10 5.36 -5.88
C ILE A 193 -12.28 4.15 -5.41
N TYR A 194 -12.34 3.02 -6.11
CA TYR A 194 -11.58 1.80 -5.81
C TYR A 194 -10.66 1.38 -6.96
N ALA A 195 -10.34 2.27 -7.91
CA ALA A 195 -9.35 1.94 -8.93
C ALA A 195 -7.99 1.71 -8.26
N ASP A 196 -7.19 0.75 -8.74
CA ASP A 196 -5.87 0.46 -8.16
C ASP A 196 -4.92 1.67 -8.33
N TYR A 197 -5.07 2.41 -9.42
CA TYR A 197 -4.27 3.59 -9.74
C TYR A 197 -5.11 4.86 -9.78
N ASN A 198 -4.50 5.99 -9.43
CA ASN A 198 -5.04 7.31 -9.70
C ASN A 198 -4.16 8.03 -10.74
N ARG A 199 -4.60 7.98 -12.00
CA ARG A 199 -3.88 8.60 -13.12
C ARG A 199 -3.75 10.12 -13.04
N THR A 200 -4.41 10.78 -12.09
CA THR A 200 -4.29 12.25 -11.91
C THR A 200 -3.03 12.64 -11.15
N LEU A 201 -2.44 11.74 -10.34
CA LEU A 201 -1.31 12.10 -9.45
C LEU A 201 -0.13 12.70 -10.21
N PRO A 202 0.36 12.13 -11.33
CA PRO A 202 1.51 12.70 -12.03
C PRO A 202 1.24 14.11 -12.59
N TYR A 203 -0.01 14.40 -12.96
CA TYR A 203 -0.39 15.73 -13.42
C TYR A 203 -0.36 16.74 -12.28
N LEU A 204 -0.90 16.37 -11.12
CA LEU A 204 -0.88 17.19 -9.92
C LEU A 204 0.56 17.45 -9.44
N LYS A 205 1.40 16.42 -9.39
CA LYS A 205 2.83 16.52 -9.06
C LYS A 205 3.60 17.49 -9.96
N LEU A 206 3.18 17.61 -11.22
CA LEU A 206 3.78 18.53 -12.21
C LEU A 206 3.13 19.92 -12.22
N GLY A 207 2.20 20.20 -11.28
CA GLY A 207 1.49 21.48 -11.21
C GLY A 207 0.57 21.75 -12.42
N LEU A 208 0.12 20.69 -13.11
CA LEU A 208 -0.69 20.83 -14.32
C LEU A 208 -2.17 21.07 -13.97
N PRO A 209 -2.89 21.89 -14.76
CA PRO A 209 -4.31 22.13 -14.55
C PRO A 209 -5.18 20.86 -14.66
N HIS A 210 -6.30 20.82 -13.93
CA HIS A 210 -7.28 19.71 -13.96
C HIS A 210 -7.67 19.29 -15.39
N SER A 211 -7.85 20.25 -16.30
CA SER A 211 -8.22 19.96 -17.68
C SER A 211 -7.23 19.06 -18.44
N TYR A 212 -6.00 18.84 -17.96
CA TYR A 212 -4.98 18.07 -18.66
C TYR A 212 -5.25 16.57 -18.65
N TRP A 213 -5.79 16.01 -17.56
CA TRP A 213 -6.06 14.58 -17.49
C TRP A 213 -7.46 14.18 -17.99
N HIS A 214 -8.26 15.13 -18.48
CA HIS A 214 -9.56 14.83 -19.07
C HIS A 214 -9.40 13.98 -20.33
N GLY A 215 -9.79 12.71 -20.25
CA GLY A 215 -9.64 11.75 -21.36
C GLY A 215 -8.20 11.30 -21.60
N ALA A 216 -7.27 11.57 -20.68
CA ALA A 216 -5.93 10.99 -20.74
C ALA A 216 -5.98 9.47 -20.55
N SER A 217 -5.02 8.75 -21.11
CA SER A 217 -4.81 7.33 -20.87
C SER A 217 -4.02 7.11 -19.57
N GLU A 218 -4.00 5.87 -19.07
CA GLU A 218 -3.13 5.50 -17.95
C GLU A 218 -1.65 5.56 -18.39
N GLU A 219 -1.35 5.17 -19.62
CA GLU A 219 -0.03 5.25 -20.24
C GLU A 219 0.48 6.69 -20.30
N ALA A 220 -0.39 7.66 -20.60
CA ALA A 220 -0.04 9.07 -20.50
C ALA A 220 0.42 9.42 -19.07
N ALA A 221 -0.34 8.99 -18.05
CA ALA A 221 0.01 9.25 -16.66
C ALA A 221 1.30 8.56 -16.23
N ARG A 222 1.52 7.29 -16.62
CA ARG A 222 2.78 6.56 -16.39
C ARG A 222 3.97 7.28 -17.02
N GLY A 223 3.81 7.76 -18.26
CA GLY A 223 4.83 8.56 -18.94
C GLY A 223 5.11 9.90 -18.24
N LEU A 224 4.06 10.59 -17.78
CA LEU A 224 4.21 11.81 -16.97
C LEU A 224 4.94 11.54 -15.66
N ASN A 225 4.68 10.39 -15.02
CA ASN A 225 5.35 10.00 -13.77
C ASN A 225 6.87 9.90 -13.95
N LEU A 226 7.38 9.57 -15.14
CA LEU A 226 8.83 9.58 -15.41
C LEU A 226 9.44 10.99 -15.21
N ALA A 227 8.65 12.04 -15.42
CA ALA A 227 9.10 13.42 -15.32
C ALA A 227 8.92 14.04 -13.92
N THR A 228 8.24 13.36 -12.98
CA THR A 228 8.07 13.85 -11.60
C THR A 228 9.38 13.68 -10.81
N GLU A 229 9.48 14.37 -9.68
CA GLU A 229 10.57 14.11 -8.73
C GLU A 229 10.50 12.65 -8.25
N GLY A 230 11.65 11.96 -8.25
CA GLY A 230 11.74 10.53 -7.89
C GLY A 230 11.13 9.56 -8.90
N GLY A 231 10.60 10.04 -10.03
CA GLY A 231 9.84 9.24 -10.99
C GLY A 231 10.64 8.09 -11.62
N CYS A 232 11.91 8.35 -11.95
CA CYS A 232 12.82 7.33 -12.45
C CYS A 232 13.37 6.45 -11.34
N GLU A 233 13.62 7.01 -10.16
CA GLU A 233 14.12 6.30 -8.99
C GLU A 233 13.13 5.25 -8.48
N ALA A 234 11.82 5.49 -8.62
CA ALA A 234 10.78 4.55 -8.24
C ALA A 234 10.91 3.18 -8.96
N GLN A 235 11.61 3.12 -10.09
CA GLN A 235 11.85 1.87 -10.83
C GLN A 235 12.96 1.01 -10.20
N ASN A 236 13.77 1.56 -9.29
CA ASN A 236 14.93 0.88 -8.73
C ASN A 236 14.57 -0.35 -7.89
N GLY A 237 13.44 -0.32 -7.18
CA GLY A 237 12.96 -1.48 -6.40
C GLY A 237 12.71 -2.69 -7.30
N THR A 238 11.98 -2.47 -8.39
CA THR A 238 11.70 -3.49 -9.41
C THR A 238 12.97 -4.03 -10.07
N LEU A 239 13.94 -3.14 -10.37
CA LEU A 239 15.23 -3.55 -10.94
C LEU A 239 16.07 -4.40 -9.98
N TRP A 240 16.01 -4.13 -8.68
CA TRP A 240 16.71 -4.93 -7.67
C TRP A 240 16.16 -6.36 -7.59
N ILE A 241 14.83 -6.50 -7.70
CA ILE A 241 14.11 -7.78 -7.73
C ILE A 241 14.44 -8.56 -9.01
N ALA A 242 14.51 -7.86 -10.14
CA ALA A 242 14.91 -8.42 -11.43
C ALA A 242 16.39 -8.89 -11.48
N ASP A 243 17.21 -8.64 -10.45
CA ASP A 243 18.66 -8.89 -10.46
C ASP A 243 19.37 -8.36 -11.71
N THR A 244 19.10 -7.10 -12.03
CA THR A 244 19.68 -6.48 -13.21
C THR A 244 21.18 -6.20 -13.08
N SER A 245 21.89 -6.39 -14.18
CA SER A 245 23.28 -5.97 -14.29
C SER A 245 23.43 -4.44 -14.30
N ARG A 246 24.62 -3.94 -13.95
CA ARG A 246 24.97 -2.51 -14.08
C ARG A 246 24.80 -1.96 -15.49
N ARG A 247 24.87 -2.81 -16.52
CA ARG A 247 24.62 -2.40 -17.91
C ARG A 247 23.12 -2.21 -18.14
N GLN A 248 22.30 -3.17 -17.73
CA GLN A 248 20.84 -3.08 -17.82
C GLN A 248 20.31 -1.85 -17.06
N ASN A 249 20.75 -1.63 -15.82
CA ASN A 249 20.36 -0.45 -15.04
C ASN A 249 20.67 0.86 -15.75
N ARG A 250 21.86 0.99 -16.36
CA ARG A 250 22.21 2.20 -17.12
C ARG A 250 21.34 2.38 -18.37
N THR A 251 21.03 1.30 -19.08
CA THR A 251 20.16 1.35 -20.25
C THR A 251 18.74 1.80 -19.87
N ILE A 252 18.18 1.20 -18.83
CA ILE A 252 16.81 1.51 -18.37
C ILE A 252 16.73 2.93 -17.78
N ALA A 253 17.71 3.33 -16.96
CA ALA A 253 17.78 4.69 -16.44
C ALA A 253 17.89 5.74 -17.55
N ALA A 254 18.67 5.47 -18.60
CA ALA A 254 18.77 6.36 -19.76
C ALA A 254 17.43 6.48 -20.49
N ALA A 255 16.72 5.37 -20.72
CA ALA A 255 15.40 5.40 -21.35
C ALA A 255 14.36 6.15 -20.50
N CYS A 256 14.42 6.01 -19.18
CA CYS A 256 13.57 6.79 -18.27
C CYS A 256 13.83 8.29 -18.41
N GLU A 257 15.09 8.71 -18.36
CA GLU A 257 15.46 10.13 -18.49
C GLU A 257 15.12 10.69 -19.88
N GLU A 258 15.28 9.90 -20.95
CA GLU A 258 14.80 10.27 -22.28
C GLU A 258 13.28 10.49 -22.29
N GLY A 259 12.50 9.57 -21.72
CA GLY A 259 11.05 9.71 -21.59
C GLY A 259 10.64 10.93 -20.76
N ALA A 260 11.30 11.15 -19.62
CA ALA A 260 11.11 12.31 -18.77
C ALA A 260 11.35 13.62 -19.55
N ASN A 261 12.41 13.68 -20.36
CA ASN A 261 12.71 14.83 -21.19
C ASN A 261 11.68 15.06 -22.31
N MET A 262 11.10 13.99 -22.88
CA MET A 262 9.98 14.13 -23.83
C MET A 262 8.77 14.82 -23.19
N VAL A 263 8.43 14.44 -21.96
CA VAL A 263 7.31 15.05 -21.22
C VAL A 263 7.63 16.49 -20.83
N ARG A 264 8.80 16.75 -20.22
CA ARG A 264 9.21 18.10 -19.80
C ARG A 264 9.18 19.10 -20.97
N GLY A 265 9.62 18.67 -22.16
CA GLY A 265 9.56 19.48 -23.37
C GLY A 265 8.14 19.88 -23.80
N ALA A 266 7.13 19.08 -23.47
CA ALA A 266 5.74 19.30 -23.88
C ALA A 266 4.89 20.08 -22.86
N LEU A 267 5.37 20.33 -21.63
CA LEU A 267 4.55 20.92 -20.56
C LEU A 267 3.94 22.29 -20.92
N GLY A 268 4.60 23.06 -21.79
CA GLY A 268 4.13 24.36 -22.29
C GLY A 268 3.22 24.31 -23.53
N GLU A 269 2.99 23.14 -24.13
CA GLU A 269 2.32 23.01 -25.44
C GLU A 269 0.81 22.73 -25.35
N GLY A 270 0.28 22.62 -24.13
CA GLY A 270 -1.13 22.36 -23.86
C GLY A 270 -1.46 20.87 -23.61
N PRO A 271 -2.70 20.56 -23.20
CA PRO A 271 -3.07 19.27 -22.63
C PRO A 271 -2.89 18.10 -23.60
N GLN A 272 -3.29 18.27 -24.86
CA GLN A 272 -3.17 17.21 -25.87
C GLN A 272 -1.72 16.87 -26.22
N ALA A 273 -0.84 17.88 -26.21
CA ALA A 273 0.57 17.68 -26.47
C ALA A 273 1.25 16.95 -25.31
N VAL A 274 0.93 17.34 -24.06
CA VAL A 274 1.38 16.66 -22.85
C VAL A 274 0.95 15.21 -22.81
N ASN A 275 -0.33 14.91 -23.05
CA ASN A 275 -0.82 13.52 -22.99
C ASN A 275 -0.14 12.63 -24.05
N ARG A 276 -0.02 13.13 -25.30
CA ARG A 276 0.71 12.41 -26.36
C ARG A 276 2.20 12.25 -26.03
N ALA A 277 2.81 13.21 -25.34
CA ALA A 277 4.20 13.09 -24.90
C ALA A 277 4.34 12.02 -23.80
N GLY A 278 3.40 11.97 -22.85
CA GLY A 278 3.31 10.92 -21.84
C GLY A 278 3.20 9.53 -22.47
N GLU A 279 2.25 9.33 -23.38
CA GLU A 279 2.05 8.04 -24.06
C GLU A 279 3.32 7.58 -24.80
N ARG A 280 3.97 8.49 -25.54
CA ARG A 280 5.24 8.18 -26.23
C ARG A 280 6.38 7.89 -25.26
N ALA A 281 6.48 8.65 -24.17
CA ALA A 281 7.51 8.47 -23.17
C ALA A 281 7.36 7.10 -22.49
N TRP A 282 6.13 6.72 -22.13
CA TRP A 282 5.86 5.40 -21.55
C TRP A 282 6.15 4.27 -22.54
N ALA A 283 5.65 4.36 -23.78
CA ALA A 283 5.90 3.34 -24.81
C ALA A 283 7.40 3.16 -25.10
N HIS A 284 8.19 4.24 -25.09
CA HIS A 284 9.64 4.17 -25.24
C HIS A 284 10.30 3.48 -24.05
N PHE A 285 9.98 3.92 -22.83
CA PHE A 285 10.53 3.35 -21.61
C PHE A 285 10.19 1.87 -21.46
N ASP A 286 8.92 1.50 -21.61
CA ASP A 286 8.47 0.11 -21.53
C ASP A 286 9.10 -0.75 -22.63
N GLY A 287 9.17 -0.27 -23.87
CA GLY A 287 9.86 -1.00 -24.95
C GLY A 287 11.34 -1.29 -24.65
N VAL A 288 12.06 -0.35 -24.04
CA VAL A 288 13.44 -0.58 -23.59
C VAL A 288 13.48 -1.55 -22.41
N TRP A 289 12.57 -1.44 -21.45
CA TRP A 289 12.44 -2.35 -20.31
C TRP A 289 12.25 -3.79 -20.77
N GLN A 290 11.24 -4.03 -21.60
CA GLN A 290 10.88 -5.35 -22.12
C GLN A 290 12.02 -6.01 -22.89
N THR A 291 12.78 -5.25 -23.68
CA THR A 291 13.91 -5.77 -24.47
C THR A 291 15.22 -5.87 -23.69
N THR A 292 15.36 -5.14 -22.58
CA THR A 292 16.57 -5.14 -21.76
C THR A 292 16.56 -6.24 -20.72
N LEU A 293 15.39 -6.57 -20.16
CA LEU A 293 15.24 -7.68 -19.21
C LEU A 293 15.12 -9.02 -19.93
N THR A 294 15.65 -10.08 -19.32
CA THR A 294 15.36 -11.44 -19.79
C THR A 294 13.95 -11.85 -19.37
N GLU A 295 13.42 -12.91 -19.98
CA GLU A 295 12.13 -13.49 -19.60
C GLU A 295 12.08 -13.87 -18.11
N GLU A 296 13.15 -14.48 -17.60
CA GLU A 296 13.28 -14.83 -16.18
C GLU A 296 13.26 -13.60 -15.28
N GLN A 297 13.97 -12.53 -15.64
CA GLN A 297 13.97 -11.28 -14.87
C GLN A 297 12.58 -10.64 -14.83
N ARG A 298 11.85 -10.67 -15.96
CA ARG A 298 10.46 -10.21 -16.02
C ARG A 298 9.53 -11.08 -15.18
N ALA A 299 9.72 -12.40 -15.19
CA ALA A 299 8.96 -13.31 -14.34
C ALA A 299 9.18 -13.04 -12.84
N ARG A 300 10.41 -12.71 -12.42
CA ARG A 300 10.70 -12.32 -11.03
C ARG A 300 9.97 -11.04 -10.63
N VAL A 301 9.88 -10.06 -11.53
CA VAL A 301 9.11 -8.83 -11.31
C VAL A 301 7.61 -9.13 -11.23
N ALA A 302 7.09 -9.94 -12.15
CA ALA A 302 5.68 -10.32 -12.16
C ALA A 302 5.27 -11.11 -10.91
N ALA A 303 6.19 -11.85 -10.28
CA ALA A 303 5.93 -12.57 -9.04
C ALA A 303 5.64 -11.67 -7.82
N MET A 304 5.84 -10.35 -7.93
CA MET A 304 5.55 -9.41 -6.83
C MET A 304 4.05 -9.25 -6.57
N SER A 305 3.21 -9.44 -7.58
CA SER A 305 1.78 -9.23 -7.49
C SER A 305 1.02 -10.38 -8.14
N GLU A 306 0.13 -11.00 -7.39
CA GLU A 306 -0.61 -12.18 -7.84
C GLU A 306 -1.78 -11.79 -8.76
N HIS A 307 -2.41 -10.63 -8.52
CA HIS A 307 -3.69 -10.24 -9.12
C HIS A 307 -3.87 -8.72 -9.38
N GLY A 308 -2.80 -7.97 -9.63
CA GLY A 308 -2.84 -6.55 -10.00
C GLY A 308 -2.50 -6.32 -11.47
N SER A 309 -3.09 -5.30 -12.09
CA SER A 309 -2.67 -4.82 -13.41
C SER A 309 -1.35 -4.07 -13.30
N ASP A 310 -0.26 -4.77 -12.96
CA ASP A 310 1.06 -4.19 -12.73
C ASP A 310 1.74 -3.77 -14.04
N GLY A 311 1.05 -2.99 -14.90
CA GLY A 311 1.55 -2.19 -16.02
C GLY A 311 2.41 -2.86 -17.11
N HIS A 312 2.81 -4.11 -16.94
CA HIS A 312 3.81 -4.83 -17.70
C HIS A 312 3.39 -6.29 -17.95
N GLY A 313 2.26 -6.72 -17.36
CA GLY A 313 1.64 -8.01 -17.65
C GLY A 313 0.98 -7.94 -19.03
N ASP A 314 1.42 -8.82 -19.93
CA ASP A 314 0.95 -8.89 -21.29
C ASP A 314 -0.59 -8.85 -21.35
N HIS A 315 -1.13 -7.78 -21.95
CA HIS A 315 -2.45 -7.81 -22.58
C HIS A 315 -2.38 -8.71 -23.82
N GLU A 316 -2.04 -9.99 -23.66
CA GLU A 316 -2.39 -10.98 -24.67
C GLU A 316 -3.91 -11.13 -24.64
N GLY A 317 -4.55 -10.46 -25.58
CA GLY A 317 -5.96 -10.59 -25.82
C GLY A 317 -6.32 -12.06 -25.98
N HIS A 318 -7.07 -12.59 -25.01
CA HIS A 318 -7.94 -13.74 -25.24
C HIS A 318 -9.05 -13.32 -26.22
N GLY A 319 -8.66 -13.22 -27.50
CA GLY A 319 -9.57 -13.23 -28.63
C GLY A 319 -10.33 -14.54 -28.61
N GLY A 320 -11.62 -14.45 -28.30
CA GLY A 320 -12.52 -15.59 -28.22
C GLY A 320 -12.48 -16.42 -29.50
N HIS A 321 -12.22 -17.72 -29.34
CA HIS A 321 -12.66 -18.73 -30.28
C HIS A 321 -14.04 -19.21 -29.82
N GLU A 322 -15.10 -18.61 -30.38
CA GLU A 322 -16.39 -19.25 -30.53
C GLU A 322 -16.80 -19.16 -32.00
N GLY A 323 -17.17 -20.30 -32.59
CA GLY A 323 -17.98 -20.32 -33.80
C GLY A 323 -17.53 -21.30 -34.88
N HIS A 324 -17.72 -22.61 -34.65
CA HIS A 324 -18.28 -23.53 -35.64
C HIS A 324 -19.12 -24.60 -34.95
#